data_AF-A0A821EBW3-F1
#
_entry.id   AF-A0A821EBW3-F1
#
_cell.length_a   1.000
_cell.length_b   1.000
_cell.length_c   1.000
_cell.angle_alpha   90.00
_cell.angle_beta   90.00
_cell.angle_gamma   90.00
#
_symmetry.space_group_name_H-M   'P 1'
#
loop_
_entity.id
_entity.type
_entity.pdbx_description
1 polymer ?
#
loop_
_entity_poly.entity_id
_entity_poly.type
_entity_poly.pdbx_seq_one_letter_code
_entity_poly.pdbx_strand_id
1 'polypeptide(L)'
;MILPMVFVYISIFSTSIINGQDSTCESKDSLSWTPWFNFHKPSVKGEYELHAAIRSRHPTIVCPEPHHVSAVNQAGIDMNRTLDMILLRS
;
A
#
# COMPACT_ATOMS: atom_id res chain seq x y z
N MET A 1 -6.46 -16.61 19.90
CA MET A 1 -5.58 -15.46 19.62
C MET A 1 -5.80 -15.08 18.17
N ILE A 2 -6.63 -14.08 17.93
CA ILE A 2 -6.91 -13.57 16.58
C ILE A 2 -5.78 -12.59 16.30
N LEU A 3 -4.86 -12.97 15.44
CA LEU A 3 -3.76 -12.09 15.06
C LEU A 3 -4.34 -10.95 14.19
N PRO A 4 -3.97 -9.69 14.44
CA PRO A 4 -4.54 -8.56 13.71
C PRO A 4 -4.11 -8.62 12.25
N MET A 5 -5.10 -8.62 11.33
CA MET A 5 -4.82 -8.41 9.92
C MET A 5 -4.71 -6.91 9.59
N VAL A 6 -3.92 -6.55 8.58
CA VAL A 6 -3.51 -5.22 8.16
C VAL A 6 -3.92 -5.05 6.70
N PHE A 7 -4.63 -3.96 6.42
CA PHE A 7 -4.91 -3.52 5.07
C PHE A 7 -3.96 -2.38 4.70
N VAL A 8 -3.40 -2.39 3.49
CA VAL A 8 -2.53 -1.31 2.98
C VAL A 8 -3.16 -0.59 1.79
N TYR A 9 -2.96 0.73 1.76
CA TYR A 9 -3.42 1.67 0.74
C TYR A 9 -2.23 2.46 0.19
N ILE A 10 -2.23 2.78 -1.09
CA ILE A 10 -1.07 3.38 -1.76
C ILE A 10 -1.53 4.55 -2.66
N SER A 11 -0.89 5.72 -2.55
CA SER A 11 -1.18 6.93 -3.35
C SER A 11 -0.15 7.13 -4.46
N ILE A 12 -0.63 7.65 -5.59
CA ILE A 12 0.10 7.78 -6.85
C ILE A 12 0.41 9.27 -7.10
N PHE A 13 1.69 9.65 -7.18
CA PHE A 13 2.13 10.91 -7.78
C PHE A 13 3.45 10.72 -8.53
N SER A 14 3.53 11.28 -9.74
CA SER A 14 4.65 11.15 -10.68
C SER A 14 5.80 12.11 -10.39
N THR A 15 7.04 11.66 -10.64
CA THR A 15 8.11 12.54 -11.13
C THR A 15 8.07 12.59 -12.66
N SER A 16 8.11 13.79 -13.22
CA SER A 16 8.09 14.03 -14.67
C SER A 16 9.48 13.82 -15.27
N ILE A 17 9.63 12.99 -16.31
CA ILE A 17 10.72 13.16 -17.30
C ILE A 17 10.13 13.19 -18.71
N ILE A 18 10.31 14.33 -19.35
CA ILE A 18 10.02 14.60 -20.77
C ILE A 18 11.13 13.89 -21.58
N ASN A 19 10.76 13.17 -22.65
CA ASN A 19 11.62 12.42 -23.59
C ASN A 19 11.76 10.90 -23.34
N GLY A 20 10.65 10.17 -23.46
CA GLY A 20 10.67 8.83 -24.06
C GLY A 20 11.17 7.67 -23.20
N GLN A 21 10.95 7.69 -21.88
CA GLN A 21 11.02 6.47 -21.07
C GLN A 21 9.66 6.14 -20.47
N ASP A 22 9.25 4.89 -20.71
CA ASP A 22 8.09 4.20 -20.14
C ASP A 22 8.24 4.09 -18.61
N SER A 23 7.66 5.04 -17.87
CA SER A 23 7.64 5.03 -16.40
C SER A 23 6.42 5.70 -15.77
N THR A 24 5.39 6.05 -16.54
CA THR A 24 4.27 6.84 -16.03
C THR A 24 3.15 5.93 -15.53
N CYS A 25 3.02 5.88 -14.21
CA CYS A 25 1.83 5.40 -13.54
C CYS A 25 0.75 6.49 -13.63
N GLU A 26 0.11 6.64 -14.80
CA GLU A 26 -0.90 7.68 -15.03
C GLU A 26 -2.18 7.37 -14.26
N SER A 27 -2.33 7.95 -13.07
CA SER A 27 -3.65 8.17 -12.50
C SER A 27 -4.33 9.28 -13.29
N LYS A 28 -5.40 8.95 -14.03
CA LYS A 28 -6.15 9.95 -14.80
C LYS A 28 -6.77 11.07 -13.96
N ASP A 29 -6.82 10.90 -12.64
CA ASP A 29 -7.29 11.91 -11.69
C ASP A 29 -6.33 12.01 -10.50
N SER A 30 -5.93 13.25 -10.20
CA SER A 30 -5.15 13.66 -9.03
C SER A 30 -5.65 13.00 -7.75
N LEU A 31 -4.75 12.41 -6.94
CA LEU A 31 -5.02 11.84 -5.60
C LEU A 31 -5.89 10.58 -5.56
N SER A 32 -5.95 9.79 -6.62
CA SER A 32 -6.63 8.50 -6.58
C SER A 32 -5.82 7.49 -5.77
N TRP A 33 -6.39 7.04 -4.66
CA TRP A 33 -5.84 5.90 -3.94
C TRP A 33 -6.24 4.57 -4.59
N THR A 34 -5.44 3.52 -4.36
CA THR A 34 -5.75 2.15 -4.80
C THR A 34 -7.00 1.57 -4.11
N PRO A 35 -7.40 0.32 -4.32
CA PRO A 35 -8.17 -0.43 -3.33
C PRO A 35 -7.31 -0.81 -2.11
N TRP A 36 -7.93 -1.31 -1.05
CA TRP A 36 -7.22 -1.90 0.10
C TRP A 36 -6.67 -3.28 -0.26
N PHE A 37 -5.43 -3.56 0.15
CA PHE A 37 -4.79 -4.86 -0.04
C PHE A 37 -4.57 -5.57 1.29
N ASN A 38 -4.86 -6.87 1.33
CA ASN A 38 -4.59 -7.78 2.45
C ASN A 38 -4.26 -9.16 1.85
N PHE A 39 -2.98 -9.40 1.61
CA PHE A 39 -2.50 -10.58 0.89
C PHE A 39 -1.85 -11.60 1.79
N HIS A 40 -1.38 -11.20 2.96
CA HIS A 40 -0.76 -12.12 3.89
C HIS A 40 -1.73 -12.47 5.00
N LYS A 41 -1.48 -13.62 5.62
CA LYS A 41 -2.15 -13.96 6.87
C LYS A 41 -1.15 -13.71 8.00
N PRO A 42 -1.63 -13.32 9.17
CA PRO A 42 -0.72 -13.07 10.27
C PRO A 42 0.01 -14.34 10.68
N SER A 43 1.28 -14.19 11.04
CA SER A 43 2.10 -15.24 11.61
C SER A 43 2.49 -14.90 13.05
N VAL A 44 3.21 -15.82 13.72
CA VAL A 44 3.82 -15.53 15.04
C VAL A 44 4.76 -14.32 15.00
N LYS A 45 5.32 -13.99 13.83
CA LYS A 45 6.19 -12.82 13.62
C LYS A 45 5.41 -11.54 13.27
N GLY A 46 4.08 -11.61 13.25
CA GLY A 46 3.20 -10.55 12.77
C GLY A 46 2.76 -10.76 11.32
N GLU A 47 2.19 -9.71 10.75
CA GLU A 47 1.74 -9.63 9.36
C GLU A 47 2.45 -8.48 8.64
N TYR A 48 2.64 -8.63 7.34
CA TYR A 48 3.29 -7.63 6.50
C TYR A 48 2.60 -7.56 5.15
N GLU A 49 2.54 -6.36 4.60
CA GLU A 49 2.05 -6.14 3.24
C GLU A 49 3.20 -5.55 2.41
N LEU A 50 3.79 -6.40 1.56
CA LEU A 50 4.95 -6.04 0.76
C LEU A 50 4.49 -5.36 -0.53
N HIS A 51 4.92 -4.11 -0.74
CA HIS A 51 4.65 -3.35 -1.95
C HIS A 51 5.01 -4.12 -3.22
N ALA A 52 6.17 -4.77 -3.26
CA ALA A 52 6.60 -5.56 -4.42
C ALA A 52 5.62 -6.72 -4.74
N ALA A 53 5.08 -7.39 -3.71
CA ALA A 53 4.11 -8.45 -3.89
C ALA A 53 2.75 -7.92 -4.37
N ILE A 54 2.31 -6.79 -3.80
CA ILE A 54 1.08 -6.09 -4.21
C ILE A 54 1.20 -5.66 -5.68
N ARG A 55 2.29 -4.99 -6.06
CA ARG A 55 2.54 -4.51 -7.42
C ARG A 55 2.66 -5.65 -8.43
N SER A 56 3.30 -6.76 -8.06
CA SER A 56 3.38 -7.93 -8.94
C SER A 56 2.01 -8.49 -9.31
N ARG A 57 0.99 -8.32 -8.45
CA ARG A 57 -0.40 -8.74 -8.71
C ARG A 57 -1.25 -7.65 -9.35
N HIS A 58 -0.87 -6.39 -9.14
CA HIS A 58 -1.64 -5.20 -9.51
C HIS A 58 -0.81 -4.12 -10.23
N PRO A 59 -0.06 -4.47 -11.30
CA PRO A 59 0.94 -3.57 -11.87
C PRO A 59 0.35 -2.33 -12.55
N THR A 60 -0.92 -2.37 -12.93
CA THR A 60 -1.63 -1.27 -13.61
C THR A 60 -2.32 -0.30 -12.66
N ILE A 61 -2.49 -0.66 -11.39
CA ILE A 61 -3.15 0.18 -10.38
C ILE A 61 -2.21 0.55 -9.23
N VAL A 62 -1.15 -0.21 -9.00
CA VAL A 62 -0.15 0.04 -7.95
C VAL A 62 1.15 0.45 -8.60
N CYS A 63 1.63 1.62 -8.21
CA CYS A 63 2.77 2.23 -8.86
C CYS A 63 4.10 1.70 -8.37
N PRO A 64 5.13 1.77 -9.23
CA PRO A 64 6.47 1.31 -8.86
C PRO A 64 7.08 2.10 -7.72
N GLU A 65 6.71 3.37 -7.59
CA GLU A 65 7.11 4.24 -6.50
C GLU A 65 5.88 5.03 -6.02
N PRO A 66 5.33 4.69 -4.84
CA PRO A 66 4.18 5.39 -4.31
C PRO A 66 4.58 6.60 -3.47
N HIS A 67 3.76 7.65 -3.53
CA HIS A 67 4.02 8.90 -2.79
C HIS A 67 3.48 8.85 -1.36
N HIS A 68 2.38 8.14 -1.13
CA HIS A 68 1.83 7.91 0.20
C HIS A 68 1.43 6.45 0.41
N VAL A 69 1.48 6.01 1.66
CA VAL A 69 1.01 4.69 2.09
C VAL A 69 0.16 4.87 3.34
N SER A 70 -0.97 4.15 3.43
CA SER A 70 -1.81 4.08 4.63
C SER A 70 -1.98 2.63 5.04
N ALA A 71 -2.18 2.39 6.34
CA ALA A 71 -2.43 1.06 6.87
C ALA A 71 -3.43 1.09 8.03
N VAL A 72 -4.38 0.17 8.01
CA VAL A 72 -5.41 0.00 9.05
C VAL A 72 -5.53 -1.46 9.45
N ASN A 73 -6.08 -1.74 10.63
CA ASN A 73 -6.37 -3.11 11.02
C ASN A 73 -7.60 -3.69 10.27
N GLN A 74 -7.96 -4.92 10.58
CA GLN A 74 -9.06 -5.63 9.93
C GLN A 74 -10.45 -4.98 10.09
N ALA A 75 -10.62 -4.15 11.13
CA ALA A 75 -11.82 -3.37 11.40
C ALA A 75 -11.80 -1.97 10.78
N GLY A 76 -10.77 -1.65 9.97
CA GLY A 76 -10.58 -0.33 9.37
C GLY A 76 -10.17 0.74 10.38
N ILE A 77 -9.62 0.35 11.52
CA ILE A 77 -9.22 1.26 12.59
C ILE A 77 -7.76 1.65 12.39
N ASP A 78 -7.52 2.98 12.35
CA ASP A 78 -6.17 3.53 12.37
C ASP A 78 -5.42 3.17 13.65
N MET A 79 -4.11 3.01 13.52
CA MET A 79 -3.26 2.67 14.66
C MET A 79 -3.39 3.59 15.87
N ASN A 80 -3.68 4.88 15.68
CA ASN A 80 -3.75 5.80 16.82
C ASN A 80 -4.89 5.45 17.80
N ARG A 81 -5.82 4.58 17.37
CA ARG A 81 -6.96 4.11 18.14
C ARG A 81 -6.80 2.65 18.58
N THR A 82 -5.67 2.02 18.27
CA THR A 82 -5.33 0.67 18.72
C THR A 82 -4.10 0.71 19.64
N LEU A 83 -3.83 -0.39 20.33
CA LEU A 83 -2.58 -0.59 21.08
C LEU A 83 -1.54 -1.37 20.25
N ASP A 84 -1.78 -1.50 18.94
CA ASP A 84 -0.93 -2.24 18.01
C ASP A 84 0.12 -1.31 17.38
N MET A 85 1.18 -1.90 16.83
CA MET A 85 2.21 -1.20 16.07
C MET A 85 2.22 -1.67 14.61
N ILE A 86 1.98 -0.76 13.68
CA ILE A 86 2.21 -0.94 12.24
C ILE A 86 3.41 -0.09 11.85
N LEU A 87 4.35 -0.72 11.16
CA LEU A 87 5.56 -0.07 10.70
C LEU A 87 5.54 0.04 9.19
N LEU A 88 5.47 1.27 8.68
CA LEU A 88 5.69 1.56 7.28
C LEU A 88 7.20 1.74 7.06
N ARG A 89 7.78 0.94 6.15
CA ARG A 89 9.17 1.08 5.72
C ARG A 89 9.20 1.40 4.23
N SER A 90 9.93 2.45 3.87
CA SER A 90 10.31 2.80 2.49
C SER A 90 11.41 1.88 2.00
#